data_AF-A0A061RM69-F1
#
_entry.id   AF-A0A061RM69-F1
#
_cell.length_a   1.000
_cell.length_b   1.000
_cell.length_c   1.000
_cell.angle_alpha   90.00
_cell.angle_beta   90.00
_cell.angle_gamma   90.00
#
_symmetry.space_group_name_H-M   'P 1'
#
loop_
_entity.id
_entity.type
_entity.pdbx_description
1 polymer ?
#
loop_
_entity_poly.entity_id
_entity_poly.type
_entity_poly.pdbx_seq_one_letter_code
_entity_poly.pdbx_strand_id
1 'polypeptide(L)'
;MVVLTRCTHKTVPQLTTGVTDSRRLKRAKGYPYERPPTSYFLLRETPYCFRDNAWTGNSNCLDIDLTRLGRKEQRMSLADALVLEDISWLPSDVNWTAVLAVGSNAGYSQLCRKFPPELFPDGVVIPVVKAVLRDFDVCYAPIVTSYGSVPATLMPSPGTSVEIFVNFLDDKELAHMHRTEGAYCLQKLSGIDLQVGVSLGDHSRGAEPAARMDSVLTYVHQHGGLGVAAGDGSDAPTPLALAEISASGRRFPSLSQDEAQAVLRHCLGDEGGALEPMAPAPAWDSPAMVDRSHSLFEKPGLDEWILRNLDDDEFRIAHVSRLTETAIPFEHDCAELLSSFGDAFSRNVE
;
A
#
# COMPACT_ATOMS: atom_id res chain seq x y z
N MET A 1 -29.66 -22.20 -23.85
CA MET A 1 -29.20 -21.19 -24.83
C MET A 1 -29.71 -19.85 -24.35
N VAL A 2 -28.97 -19.21 -23.44
CA VAL A 2 -29.37 -17.94 -22.80
C VAL A 2 -28.59 -16.83 -23.50
N VAL A 3 -29.32 -15.88 -24.04
CA VAL A 3 -28.82 -14.74 -24.81
C VAL A 3 -28.08 -13.79 -23.87
N LEU A 4 -26.76 -13.69 -24.04
CA LEU A 4 -25.92 -12.68 -23.40
C LEU A 4 -26.17 -11.33 -24.09
N THR A 5 -26.96 -10.47 -23.46
CA THR A 5 -27.16 -9.10 -23.89
C THR A 5 -25.87 -8.32 -23.62
N ARG A 6 -25.20 -7.87 -24.69
CA ARG A 6 -24.02 -7.00 -24.63
C ARG A 6 -24.37 -5.69 -23.92
N CYS A 7 -23.81 -5.48 -22.72
CA CYS A 7 -23.74 -4.15 -22.14
C CYS A 7 -22.80 -3.29 -22.99
N THR A 8 -23.37 -2.37 -23.76
CA THR A 8 -22.64 -1.32 -24.45
C THR A 8 -21.96 -0.42 -23.42
N HIS A 9 -20.63 -0.32 -23.47
CA HIS A 9 -19.87 0.69 -22.75
C HIS A 9 -20.41 2.08 -23.10
N LYS A 10 -21.16 2.68 -22.18
CA LYS A 10 -21.36 4.13 -22.18
C LYS A 10 -20.10 4.73 -21.59
N THR A 11 -19.36 5.46 -22.44
CA THR A 11 -18.30 6.37 -22.06
C THR A 11 -18.83 7.29 -20.94
N VAL A 12 -18.29 7.13 -19.74
CA VAL A 12 -18.53 8.07 -18.65
C VAL A 12 -17.79 9.36 -19.02
N PRO A 13 -18.45 10.53 -19.05
CA PRO A 13 -17.80 11.79 -19.35
C PRO A 13 -16.69 12.07 -18.33
N GLN A 14 -15.50 12.46 -18.81
CA GLN A 14 -14.41 12.95 -17.97
C GLN A 14 -14.90 14.12 -17.09
N LEU A 15 -15.09 13.86 -15.80
CA LEU A 15 -15.18 14.89 -14.77
C LEU A 15 -13.76 15.36 -14.41
N THR A 16 -13.07 15.99 -15.36
CA THR A 16 -11.82 16.73 -15.06
C THR A 16 -12.17 18.18 -14.76
N THR A 17 -12.85 18.42 -13.64
CA THR A 17 -13.10 19.77 -13.13
C THR A 17 -12.24 20.04 -11.90
N GLY A 18 -11.16 20.83 -12.06
CA GLY A 18 -10.62 21.68 -10.98
C GLY A 18 -9.43 21.19 -10.13
N VAL A 19 -8.80 20.05 -10.45
CA VAL A 19 -7.57 19.63 -9.73
C VAL A 19 -6.34 20.14 -10.47
N THR A 20 -5.52 20.97 -9.81
CA THR A 20 -4.29 21.51 -10.39
C THR A 20 -3.24 20.41 -10.57
N ASP A 21 -2.35 20.56 -11.56
CA ASP A 21 -1.24 19.62 -11.78
C ASP A 21 -0.37 19.45 -10.53
N SER A 22 -0.14 20.51 -9.78
CA SER A 22 0.54 20.45 -8.48
C SER A 22 -0.12 19.47 -7.49
N ARG A 23 -1.47 19.42 -7.42
CA ARG A 23 -2.18 18.47 -6.57
C ARG A 23 -2.08 17.04 -7.09
N ARG A 24 -2.13 16.86 -8.41
CA ARG A 24 -1.98 15.55 -9.08
C ARG A 24 -0.59 14.97 -8.82
N LEU A 25 0.45 15.78 -9.04
CA LEU A 25 1.84 15.45 -8.77
C LEU A 25 2.08 15.12 -7.30
N LYS A 26 1.55 15.94 -6.38
CA LYS A 26 1.64 15.64 -4.94
C LYS A 26 1.02 14.28 -4.59
N ARG A 27 -0.07 13.87 -5.24
CA ARG A 27 -0.67 12.55 -5.04
C ARG A 27 0.20 11.44 -5.63
N ALA A 28 0.71 11.61 -6.85
CA ALA A 28 1.54 10.61 -7.53
C ALA A 28 2.84 10.30 -6.77
N LYS A 29 3.49 11.37 -6.30
CA LYS A 29 4.76 11.36 -5.57
C LYS A 29 4.63 11.07 -4.08
N GLY A 30 3.44 11.32 -3.53
CA GLY A 30 3.23 11.21 -2.08
C GLY A 30 2.98 9.80 -1.57
N TYR A 31 2.99 8.76 -2.41
CA TYR A 31 2.78 7.37 -2.01
C TYR A 31 3.93 6.91 -1.08
N PRO A 32 3.69 6.10 -0.02
CA PRO A 32 2.43 5.45 0.40
C PRO A 32 1.49 6.34 1.23
N TYR A 33 1.63 7.66 1.13
CA TYR A 33 0.96 8.70 1.92
C TYR A 33 1.46 8.74 3.36
N GLU A 34 1.01 9.76 4.10
CA GLU A 34 1.43 9.98 5.48
C GLU A 34 1.11 8.74 6.32
N ARG A 35 2.15 8.07 6.79
CA ARG A 35 2.00 6.89 7.63
C ARG A 35 1.65 7.33 9.06
N PRO A 36 0.60 6.72 9.66
CA PRO A 36 0.27 6.91 11.06
C PRO A 36 1.50 6.68 11.95
N PRO A 37 1.78 7.57 12.93
CA PRO A 37 2.90 7.38 13.85
C PRO A 37 2.64 6.24 14.85
N THR A 38 1.39 5.81 15.01
CA THR A 38 0.95 4.76 15.95
C THR A 38 -0.38 4.17 15.45
N SER A 39 -0.85 3.09 16.06
CA SER A 39 -2.15 2.49 15.81
C SER A 39 -3.30 3.49 15.98
N TYR A 40 -4.40 3.25 15.29
CA TYR A 40 -5.57 4.11 15.37
C TYR A 40 -6.87 3.36 15.07
N PHE A 41 -7.98 3.94 15.47
CA PHE A 41 -9.30 3.61 14.94
C PHE A 41 -9.69 4.67 13.93
N LEU A 42 -10.13 4.27 12.74
CA LEU A 42 -10.92 5.14 11.88
C LEU A 42 -12.39 5.01 12.29
N LEU A 43 -12.96 6.07 12.84
CA LEU A 43 -14.37 6.15 13.21
C LEU A 43 -15.06 7.11 12.23
N ARG A 44 -15.94 6.58 11.37
CA ARG A 44 -16.47 7.29 10.18
C ARG A 44 -15.34 7.82 9.30
N GLU A 45 -15.00 9.09 9.46
CA GLU A 45 -13.92 9.79 8.75
C GLU A 45 -12.85 10.36 9.69
N THR A 46 -13.01 10.16 11.00
CA THR A 46 -12.14 10.72 12.03
C THR A 46 -11.16 9.67 12.54
N PRO A 47 -9.84 9.88 12.42
CA PRO A 47 -8.84 9.01 13.03
C PRO A 47 -8.61 9.34 14.51
N TYR A 48 -8.59 8.27 15.33
CA TYR A 48 -8.34 8.29 16.76
C TYR A 48 -7.14 7.41 17.10
N CYS A 49 -6.02 8.02 17.47
CA CYS A 49 -4.76 7.31 17.72
C CYS A 49 -4.72 6.69 19.12
N PHE A 50 -4.06 5.55 19.26
CA PHE A 50 -3.81 4.89 20.55
C PHE A 50 -2.42 4.23 20.54
N ARG A 51 -1.90 3.88 21.72
CA ARG A 51 -0.57 3.26 21.82
C ARG A 51 -0.58 1.86 21.19
N ASP A 52 0.45 1.54 20.41
CA ASP A 52 0.54 0.26 19.67
C ASP A 52 0.27 -0.96 20.59
N ASN A 53 0.86 -0.98 21.78
CA ASN A 53 0.75 -2.07 22.76
C ASN A 53 -0.57 -2.09 23.57
N ALA A 54 -1.45 -1.11 23.38
CA ALA A 54 -2.77 -1.08 24.02
C ALA A 54 -3.81 -1.87 23.22
N TRP A 55 -3.45 -2.43 22.06
CA TRP A 55 -4.33 -3.33 21.33
C TRP A 55 -4.66 -4.57 22.17
N THR A 56 -5.94 -4.85 22.38
CA THR A 56 -6.42 -5.98 23.19
C THR A 56 -7.26 -6.97 22.39
N GLY A 57 -7.28 -6.83 21.06
CA GLY A 57 -8.20 -7.55 20.19
C GLY A 57 -9.65 -7.09 20.37
N ASN A 58 -10.56 -7.82 19.73
CA ASN A 58 -11.94 -7.37 19.60
C ASN A 58 -12.71 -7.30 20.94
N SER A 59 -12.54 -8.31 21.80
CA SER A 59 -13.37 -8.47 23.00
C SER A 59 -13.16 -7.41 24.09
N ASN A 60 -12.04 -6.68 24.06
CA ASN A 60 -11.64 -5.77 25.14
C ASN A 60 -11.18 -4.39 24.62
N CYS A 61 -11.55 -4.02 23.39
CA CYS A 61 -11.06 -2.78 22.77
C CYS A 61 -11.78 -1.51 23.24
N LEU A 62 -12.94 -1.63 23.91
CA LEU A 62 -13.76 -0.49 24.31
C LEU A 62 -13.07 0.45 25.31
N ASP A 63 -12.17 -0.10 26.13
CA ASP A 63 -11.45 0.65 27.17
C ASP A 63 -10.12 1.24 26.68
N ILE A 64 -9.80 1.12 25.39
CA ILE A 64 -8.56 1.68 24.84
C ILE A 64 -8.61 3.21 24.91
N ASP A 65 -7.59 3.80 25.52
CA ASP A 65 -7.38 5.25 25.56
C ASP A 65 -7.05 5.79 24.17
N LEU A 66 -7.97 6.58 23.62
CA LEU A 66 -7.87 7.21 22.31
C LEU A 66 -7.49 8.69 22.44
N THR A 67 -6.78 9.21 21.44
CA THR A 67 -6.57 10.64 21.23
C THR A 67 -6.96 10.99 19.80
N ARG A 68 -7.93 11.89 19.64
CA ARG A 68 -8.35 12.37 18.30
C ARG A 68 -7.16 13.05 17.61
N LEU A 69 -6.89 12.69 16.36
CA LEU A 69 -5.80 13.29 15.59
C LEU A 69 -5.96 14.82 15.55
N GLY A 70 -4.88 15.54 15.82
CA GLY A 70 -4.88 17.02 15.90
C GLY A 70 -5.40 17.62 17.22
N ARG A 71 -5.89 16.82 18.18
CA ARG A 71 -6.37 17.29 19.50
C ARG A 71 -5.71 16.54 20.66
N LYS A 72 -4.45 16.88 20.93
CA LYS A 72 -3.59 16.19 21.93
C LYS A 72 -4.16 16.11 23.36
N GLU A 73 -5.09 17.00 23.73
CA GLU A 73 -5.63 17.08 25.10
C GLU A 73 -6.95 16.31 25.29
N GLN A 74 -7.56 15.80 24.21
CA GLN A 74 -8.81 15.07 24.29
C GLN A 74 -8.56 13.57 24.32
N ARG A 75 -8.31 13.04 25.53
CA ARG A 75 -8.29 11.60 25.78
C ARG A 75 -9.68 11.10 26.13
N MET A 76 -10.09 9.99 25.53
CA MET A 76 -11.36 9.34 25.79
C MET A 76 -11.26 7.84 25.53
N SER A 77 -12.19 7.06 26.06
CA SER A 77 -12.30 5.64 25.72
C SER A 77 -12.80 5.46 24.28
N LEU A 78 -12.62 4.27 23.69
CA LEU A 78 -13.27 3.94 22.41
C LEU A 78 -14.78 4.03 22.53
N ALA A 79 -15.37 3.59 23.66
CA ALA A 79 -16.80 3.70 23.89
C ALA A 79 -17.31 5.16 23.79
N ASP A 80 -16.61 6.11 24.41
CA ASP A 80 -16.96 7.53 24.33
C ASP A 80 -16.77 8.10 22.91
N ALA A 81 -15.75 7.64 22.19
CA ALA A 81 -15.50 8.06 20.82
C ALA A 81 -16.59 7.58 19.86
N LEU A 82 -17.09 6.36 20.03
CA LEU A 82 -18.22 5.83 19.25
C LEU A 82 -19.49 6.68 19.45
N VAL A 83 -19.78 7.06 20.70
CA VAL A 83 -20.90 7.96 21.02
C VAL A 83 -20.70 9.34 20.37
N LEU A 84 -19.48 9.89 20.43
CA LEU A 84 -19.16 11.20 19.84
C LEU A 84 -19.33 11.21 18.31
N GLU A 85 -19.01 10.09 17.65
CA GLU A 85 -19.13 9.93 16.19
C GLU A 85 -20.51 9.36 15.77
N ASP A 86 -21.49 9.28 16.69
CA ASP A 86 -22.85 8.79 16.42
C ASP A 86 -22.85 7.39 15.76
N ILE A 87 -22.09 6.46 16.36
CA ILE A 87 -22.03 5.05 15.99
C ILE A 87 -22.76 4.24 17.07
N SER A 88 -23.84 3.56 16.68
CA SER A 88 -24.78 2.91 17.59
C SER A 88 -24.51 1.43 17.86
N TRP A 89 -23.57 0.82 17.13
CA TRP A 89 -23.16 -0.58 17.29
C TRP A 89 -21.78 -0.67 17.96
N LEU A 90 -21.53 -1.79 18.64
CA LEU A 90 -20.28 -2.01 19.35
C LEU A 90 -19.34 -2.90 18.55
N PRO A 91 -18.04 -2.57 18.49
CA PRO A 91 -16.99 -3.44 17.97
C PRO A 91 -17.04 -4.88 18.47
N SER A 92 -17.35 -5.07 19.76
CA SER A 92 -17.44 -6.38 20.40
C SER A 92 -18.45 -7.34 19.75
N ASP A 93 -19.40 -6.81 18.98
CA ASP A 93 -20.45 -7.59 18.31
C ASP A 93 -20.04 -8.02 16.88
N VAL A 94 -18.88 -7.57 16.41
CA VAL A 94 -18.39 -7.77 15.05
C VAL A 94 -17.33 -8.85 15.00
N ASN A 95 -17.35 -9.73 14.00
CA ASN A 95 -16.21 -10.60 13.74
C ASN A 95 -15.25 -9.92 12.75
N TRP A 96 -14.15 -9.36 13.25
CA TRP A 96 -13.18 -8.70 12.37
C TRP A 96 -12.25 -9.68 11.65
N THR A 97 -12.07 -9.41 10.36
CA THR A 97 -11.06 -10.05 9.54
C THR A 97 -9.80 -9.20 9.48
N ALA A 98 -8.66 -9.78 9.84
CA ALA A 98 -7.36 -9.13 9.77
C ALA A 98 -6.81 -9.14 8.33
N VAL A 99 -6.49 -7.95 7.82
CA VAL A 99 -5.92 -7.74 6.48
C VAL A 99 -4.66 -6.89 6.57
N LEU A 100 -3.56 -7.33 5.96
CA LEU A 100 -2.33 -6.53 5.93
C LEU A 100 -2.52 -5.23 5.14
N ALA A 101 -2.04 -4.16 5.74
CA ALA A 101 -1.93 -2.84 5.13
C ALA A 101 -0.44 -2.53 4.90
N VAL A 102 0.08 -3.03 3.78
CA VAL A 102 1.49 -2.89 3.39
C VAL A 102 1.79 -1.57 2.66
N GLY A 103 0.75 -0.97 2.06
CA GLY A 103 0.83 0.24 1.25
C GLY A 103 -0.10 1.36 1.73
N SER A 104 -0.78 2.02 0.80
CA SER A 104 -1.68 3.15 1.09
C SER A 104 -2.81 2.84 2.05
N ASN A 105 -3.25 1.57 2.16
CA ASN A 105 -4.28 1.12 3.09
C ASN A 105 -3.95 1.32 4.58
N ALA A 106 -2.69 1.69 4.92
CA ALA A 106 -2.33 2.07 6.28
C ALA A 106 -2.71 3.52 6.61
N GLY A 107 -2.80 4.40 5.60
CA GLY A 107 -2.95 5.84 5.78
C GLY A 107 -4.39 6.27 6.02
N TYR A 108 -4.57 7.23 6.94
CA TYR A 108 -5.88 7.81 7.26
C TYR A 108 -6.59 8.33 6.01
N SER A 109 -5.89 9.14 5.22
CA SER A 109 -6.44 9.82 4.04
C SER A 109 -6.92 8.83 2.97
N GLN A 110 -6.27 7.68 2.84
CA GLN A 110 -6.67 6.64 1.91
C GLN A 110 -7.92 5.92 2.41
N LEU A 111 -7.96 5.53 3.68
CA LEU A 111 -9.14 4.88 4.23
C LEU A 111 -10.36 5.82 4.24
N CYS A 112 -10.22 7.09 4.61
CA CYS A 112 -11.31 8.08 4.48
C CYS A 112 -11.84 8.19 3.04
N ARG A 113 -10.96 8.04 2.03
CA ARG A 113 -11.36 8.07 0.62
C ARG A 113 -12.14 6.82 0.20
N LYS A 114 -11.74 5.64 0.72
CA LYS A 114 -12.41 4.36 0.44
C LYS A 114 -13.71 4.19 1.22
N PHE A 115 -13.81 4.74 2.43
CA PHE A 115 -14.95 4.55 3.33
C PHE A 115 -15.70 5.85 3.59
N PRO A 116 -16.27 6.52 2.56
CA PRO A 116 -16.96 7.78 2.74
C PRO A 116 -18.31 7.54 3.47
N PRO A 117 -18.77 8.48 4.33
CA PRO A 117 -19.98 8.30 5.14
C PRO A 117 -21.24 7.99 4.34
N GLU A 118 -21.33 8.43 3.08
CA GLU A 118 -22.47 8.19 2.20
C GLU A 118 -22.65 6.70 1.85
N LEU A 119 -21.56 5.93 1.84
CA LEU A 119 -21.58 4.48 1.60
C LEU A 119 -21.79 3.67 2.89
N PHE A 120 -21.57 4.29 4.06
CA PHE A 120 -21.62 3.66 5.37
C PHE A 120 -22.40 4.53 6.38
N PRO A 121 -23.74 4.67 6.20
CA PRO A 121 -24.56 5.55 7.03
C PRO A 121 -24.54 5.15 8.51
N ASP A 122 -24.46 3.86 8.80
CA ASP A 122 -24.40 3.28 10.15
C ASP A 122 -23.02 3.45 10.82
N GLY A 123 -22.06 4.08 10.13
CA GLY A 123 -20.70 4.29 10.60
C GLY A 123 -19.71 3.24 10.11
N VAL A 124 -18.42 3.58 10.24
CA VAL A 124 -17.25 2.77 9.90
C VAL A 124 -16.41 2.70 11.16
N VAL A 125 -15.94 1.50 11.54
CA VAL A 125 -15.01 1.32 12.66
C VAL A 125 -13.93 0.37 12.23
N ILE A 126 -12.81 0.93 11.76
CA ILE A 126 -11.66 0.16 11.31
C ILE A 126 -10.52 0.36 12.30
N PRO A 127 -10.22 -0.62 13.17
CA PRO A 127 -8.94 -0.67 13.86
C PRO A 127 -7.82 -0.88 12.85
N VAL A 128 -6.82 -0.01 12.91
CA VAL A 128 -5.61 -0.07 12.10
C VAL A 128 -4.43 -0.15 13.06
N VAL A 129 -3.89 -1.36 13.21
CA VAL A 129 -2.96 -1.68 14.29
C VAL A 129 -1.57 -1.88 13.72
N LYS A 130 -0.58 -1.15 14.25
CA LYS A 130 0.80 -1.29 13.82
C LYS A 130 1.31 -2.70 14.14
N ALA A 131 2.09 -3.25 13.23
CA ALA A 131 2.65 -4.59 13.35
C ALA A 131 4.05 -4.67 12.74
N VAL A 132 4.78 -5.71 13.13
CA VAL A 132 6.00 -6.16 12.49
C VAL A 132 5.75 -7.51 11.84
N LEU A 133 6.07 -7.63 10.55
CA LEU A 133 6.02 -8.89 9.82
C LEU A 133 7.46 -9.33 9.50
N ARG A 134 7.80 -10.56 9.86
CA ARG A 134 9.13 -11.13 9.58
C ARG A 134 9.15 -11.97 8.32
N ASP A 135 10.33 -12.04 7.71
CA ASP A 135 10.67 -12.77 6.49
C ASP A 135 9.97 -12.25 5.22
N PHE A 136 9.54 -10.98 5.26
CA PHE A 136 8.95 -10.26 4.13
C PHE A 136 9.49 -8.83 4.04
N ASP A 137 9.39 -8.24 2.86
CA ASP A 137 9.59 -6.81 2.62
C ASP A 137 8.44 -6.24 1.80
N VAL A 138 8.29 -4.92 1.84
CA VAL A 138 7.32 -4.19 1.02
C VAL A 138 8.05 -3.61 -0.18
N CYS A 139 7.67 -4.08 -1.35
CA CYS A 139 8.28 -3.72 -2.63
C CYS A 139 7.31 -2.96 -3.52
N TYR A 140 7.82 -2.34 -4.57
CA TYR A 140 6.98 -1.79 -5.63
C TYR A 140 6.29 -2.89 -6.42
N ALA A 141 5.04 -2.66 -6.81
CA ALA A 141 4.36 -3.45 -7.81
C ALA A 141 4.76 -2.98 -9.23
N PRO A 142 4.76 -3.86 -10.24
CA PRO A 142 5.10 -3.54 -11.63
C PRO A 142 3.96 -2.80 -12.35
N ILE A 143 3.52 -1.67 -11.79
CA ILE A 143 2.42 -0.86 -12.33
C ILE A 143 2.63 0.62 -12.04
N VAL A 144 2.22 1.48 -12.98
CA VAL A 144 1.95 2.90 -12.72
C VAL A 144 0.43 3.06 -12.61
N THR A 145 -0.06 3.49 -11.44
CA THR A 145 -1.49 3.65 -11.19
C THR A 145 -2.08 4.77 -12.05
N SER A 146 -3.42 4.83 -12.13
CA SER A 146 -4.15 5.91 -12.81
C SER A 146 -3.91 7.29 -12.19
N TYR A 147 -3.39 7.35 -10.95
CA TYR A 147 -2.97 8.56 -10.27
C TYR A 147 -1.44 8.77 -10.26
N GLY A 148 -0.69 7.97 -11.01
CA GLY A 148 0.73 8.15 -11.31
C GLY A 148 1.72 7.56 -10.32
N SER A 149 1.25 6.96 -9.23
CA SER A 149 2.14 6.31 -8.27
C SER A 149 2.57 4.94 -8.77
N VAL A 150 3.75 4.49 -8.34
CA VAL A 150 4.11 3.07 -8.30
C VAL A 150 3.67 2.54 -6.92
N PRO A 151 2.67 1.65 -6.81
CA PRO A 151 2.13 1.23 -5.52
C PRO A 151 2.94 0.08 -4.93
N ALA A 152 2.62 -0.28 -3.69
CA ALA A 152 3.32 -1.33 -2.94
C ALA A 152 2.71 -2.71 -3.17
N THR A 153 3.51 -3.75 -3.04
CA THR A 153 3.12 -5.15 -2.90
C THR A 153 4.04 -5.84 -1.90
N LEU A 154 3.58 -6.94 -1.30
CA LEU A 154 4.40 -7.74 -0.41
C LEU A 154 5.30 -8.68 -1.21
N MET A 155 6.55 -8.87 -0.78
CA MET A 155 7.47 -9.87 -1.33
C MET A 155 8.16 -10.66 -0.20
N PRO A 156 8.33 -11.99 -0.33
CA PRO A 156 9.12 -12.78 0.59
C PRO A 156 10.58 -12.29 0.63
N SER A 157 11.12 -12.11 1.81
CA SER A 157 12.51 -11.73 2.03
C SER A 157 13.01 -12.31 3.36
N PRO A 158 13.45 -13.58 3.38
CA PRO A 158 13.97 -14.22 4.59
C PRO A 158 15.04 -13.38 5.29
N GLY A 159 14.85 -13.14 6.59
CA GLY A 159 15.69 -12.30 7.44
C GLY A 159 15.27 -10.82 7.53
N THR A 160 14.38 -10.34 6.66
CA THR A 160 13.83 -8.98 6.76
C THR A 160 12.69 -8.92 7.77
N SER A 161 12.65 -7.89 8.62
CA SER A 161 11.49 -7.54 9.43
C SER A 161 10.97 -6.18 8.99
N VAL A 162 9.69 -6.08 8.60
CA VAL A 162 9.09 -4.85 8.06
C VAL A 162 7.99 -4.28 8.96
N GLU A 163 7.94 -2.96 9.11
CA GLU A 163 6.89 -2.26 9.85
C GLU A 163 5.67 -2.00 8.96
N ILE A 164 4.54 -2.61 9.30
CA ILE A 164 3.29 -2.52 8.54
C ILE A 164 2.13 -2.22 9.49
N PHE A 165 0.92 -2.17 8.94
CA PHE A 165 -0.31 -2.13 9.72
C PHE A 165 -1.19 -3.33 9.38
N VAL A 166 -2.13 -3.62 10.26
CA VAL A 166 -3.21 -4.59 10.06
C VAL A 166 -4.52 -3.85 10.18
N ASN A 167 -5.33 -3.89 9.13
CA ASN A 167 -6.70 -3.41 9.15
C ASN A 167 -7.58 -4.55 9.64
N PHE A 168 -8.39 -4.30 10.66
CA PHE A 168 -9.43 -5.21 11.13
C PHE A 168 -10.75 -4.74 10.51
N LEU A 169 -11.30 -5.52 9.59
CA LEU A 169 -12.46 -5.12 8.80
C LEU A 169 -13.65 -6.02 9.13
N ASP A 170 -14.84 -5.44 9.25
CA ASP A 170 -16.07 -6.22 9.27
C ASP A 170 -16.39 -6.79 7.87
N ASP A 171 -17.42 -7.62 7.75
CA ASP A 171 -17.78 -8.25 6.47
C ASP A 171 -18.16 -7.23 5.38
N LYS A 172 -18.81 -6.12 5.75
CA LYS A 172 -19.24 -5.07 4.80
C LYS A 172 -18.04 -4.24 4.34
N GLU A 173 -17.17 -3.87 5.27
CA GLU A 173 -15.94 -3.13 5.05
C GLU A 173 -14.96 -3.95 4.22
N LEU A 174 -14.83 -5.26 4.49
CA LEU A 174 -14.00 -6.18 3.72
C LEU A 174 -14.51 -6.33 2.28
N ALA A 175 -15.82 -6.55 2.10
CA ALA A 175 -16.43 -6.64 0.78
C ALA A 175 -16.32 -5.32 0.00
N HIS A 176 -16.31 -4.17 0.69
CA HIS A 176 -16.02 -2.89 0.08
C HIS A 176 -14.53 -2.77 -0.31
N MET A 177 -13.61 -3.12 0.60
CA MET A 177 -12.18 -3.10 0.35
C MET A 177 -11.85 -3.88 -0.92
N HIS A 178 -12.35 -5.11 -1.08
CA HIS A 178 -12.16 -5.93 -2.29
C HIS A 178 -12.46 -5.20 -3.60
N ARG A 179 -13.51 -4.36 -3.63
CA ARG A 179 -13.91 -3.61 -4.83
C ARG A 179 -12.91 -2.51 -5.21
N THR A 180 -12.08 -2.07 -4.28
CA THR A 180 -11.10 -0.98 -4.46
C THR A 180 -9.70 -1.46 -4.83
N GLU A 181 -9.43 -2.77 -4.76
CA GLU A 181 -8.07 -3.31 -4.88
C GLU A 181 -7.64 -3.57 -6.33
N GLY A 182 -8.58 -3.57 -7.29
CA GLY A 182 -8.28 -3.58 -8.72
C GLY A 182 -7.32 -4.69 -9.16
N ALA A 183 -6.05 -4.33 -9.44
CA ALA A 183 -5.00 -5.19 -9.97
C ALA A 183 -4.40 -6.21 -8.97
N TYR A 184 -4.94 -6.27 -7.75
CA TYR A 184 -4.45 -7.13 -6.68
C TYR A 184 -5.34 -8.36 -6.50
N CYS A 185 -4.71 -9.42 -6.01
CA CYS A 185 -5.35 -10.66 -5.60
C CYS A 185 -5.41 -10.75 -4.09
N LEU A 186 -6.55 -11.17 -3.55
CA LEU A 186 -6.66 -11.53 -2.14
C LEU A 186 -6.00 -12.89 -1.93
N GLN A 187 -5.05 -12.93 -1.01
CA GLN A 187 -4.41 -14.16 -0.57
C GLN A 187 -4.51 -14.32 0.94
N LYS A 188 -4.58 -15.56 1.40
CA LYS A 188 -4.33 -15.92 2.80
C LYS A 188 -2.90 -16.39 2.93
N LEU A 189 -2.12 -15.69 3.75
CA LEU A 189 -0.81 -16.16 4.16
C LEU A 189 -0.96 -16.99 5.43
N SER A 190 -0.25 -18.11 5.49
CA SER A 190 -0.11 -18.93 6.69
C SER A 190 1.37 -19.22 6.95
N GLY A 191 1.70 -19.70 8.16
CA GLY A 191 3.08 -20.00 8.55
C GLY A 191 3.97 -18.76 8.64
N ILE A 192 3.39 -17.61 8.98
CA ILE A 192 4.09 -16.32 9.10
C ILE A 192 4.35 -15.96 10.57
N ASP A 193 5.28 -15.05 10.84
CA ASP A 193 5.44 -14.40 12.15
C ASP A 193 4.98 -12.95 12.05
N LEU A 194 3.69 -12.73 12.28
CA LEU A 194 3.07 -11.41 12.35
C LEU A 194 2.89 -10.99 13.81
N GLN A 195 3.56 -9.92 14.21
CA GLN A 195 3.59 -9.38 15.56
C GLN A 195 2.79 -8.09 15.62
N VAL A 196 1.58 -8.14 16.15
CA VAL A 196 0.61 -7.04 16.16
C VAL A 196 0.69 -6.24 17.45
N GLY A 197 0.54 -4.92 17.35
CA GLY A 197 0.60 -3.98 18.47
C GLY A 197 2.02 -3.65 18.92
N VAL A 198 2.97 -3.63 17.99
CA VAL A 198 4.37 -3.27 18.26
C VAL A 198 4.97 -2.53 17.05
N SER A 199 5.82 -1.53 17.32
CA SER A 199 6.63 -0.87 16.30
C SER A 199 7.90 -1.65 16.00
N LEU A 200 8.51 -1.46 14.83
CA LEU A 200 9.79 -2.09 14.52
C LEU A 200 10.90 -1.67 15.50
N GLY A 201 10.87 -0.41 15.94
CA GLY A 201 11.82 0.11 16.92
C GLY A 201 11.67 -0.54 18.30
N ASP A 202 10.43 -0.75 18.77
CA ASP A 202 10.17 -1.44 20.04
C ASP A 202 10.46 -2.93 19.95
N HIS A 203 10.07 -3.59 18.85
CA HIS A 203 10.42 -4.99 18.57
C HIS A 203 11.94 -5.20 18.61
N SER A 204 12.71 -4.31 17.98
CA SER A 204 14.18 -4.37 17.98
C SER A 204 14.80 -4.21 19.39
N ARG A 205 14.06 -3.60 20.32
CA ARG A 205 14.44 -3.49 21.75
C ARG A 205 13.93 -4.65 22.61
N GLY A 206 13.27 -5.64 22.00
CA GLY A 206 12.73 -6.81 22.70
C GLY A 206 11.38 -6.57 23.38
N ALA A 207 10.61 -5.55 22.96
CA ALA A 207 9.24 -5.40 23.41
C ALA A 207 8.37 -6.55 22.87
N GLU A 208 7.52 -7.12 23.73
CA GLU A 208 6.54 -8.12 23.29
C GLU A 208 5.40 -7.46 22.51
N PRO A 209 4.89 -8.10 21.46
CA PRO A 209 3.69 -7.64 20.77
C PRO A 209 2.45 -7.87 21.62
N ALA A 210 1.41 -7.10 21.33
CA ALA A 210 0.09 -7.32 21.91
C ALA A 210 -0.53 -8.67 21.49
N ALA A 211 -0.26 -9.10 20.25
CA ALA A 211 -0.68 -10.39 19.74
C ALA A 211 0.30 -10.94 18.70
N ARG A 212 0.33 -12.27 18.55
CA ARG A 212 1.04 -12.95 17.47
C ARG A 212 0.03 -13.69 16.60
N MET A 213 0.19 -13.61 15.29
CA MET A 213 -0.66 -14.27 14.31
C MET A 213 0.21 -15.09 13.37
N ASP A 214 -0.23 -16.33 13.10
CA ASP A 214 0.43 -17.25 12.17
C ASP A 214 -0.19 -17.24 10.77
N SER A 215 -1.29 -16.50 10.60
CA SER A 215 -2.03 -16.36 9.36
C SER A 215 -2.75 -15.02 9.27
N VAL A 216 -2.90 -14.49 8.06
CA VAL A 216 -3.53 -13.20 7.79
C VAL A 216 -3.97 -13.10 6.32
N LEU A 217 -4.95 -12.25 6.03
CA LEU A 217 -5.26 -11.90 4.65
C LEU A 217 -4.36 -10.77 4.15
N THR A 218 -4.08 -10.74 2.86
CA THR A 218 -3.30 -9.67 2.24
C THR A 218 -3.71 -9.49 0.78
N TYR A 219 -3.48 -8.30 0.25
CA TYR A 219 -3.57 -8.04 -1.19
C TYR A 219 -2.16 -8.06 -1.78
N VAL A 220 -1.95 -8.95 -2.74
CA VAL A 220 -0.69 -9.07 -3.48
C VAL A 220 -0.97 -8.72 -4.94
N HIS A 221 -0.12 -7.90 -5.54
CA HIS A 221 -0.28 -7.54 -6.94
C HIS A 221 -0.20 -8.80 -7.81
N GLN A 222 -1.05 -8.94 -8.84
CA GLN A 222 -1.20 -10.19 -9.58
C GLN A 222 0.07 -10.67 -10.32
N HIS A 223 1.02 -9.76 -10.57
CA HIS A 223 2.33 -10.06 -11.17
C HIS A 223 3.47 -10.13 -10.14
N GLY A 224 3.18 -10.00 -8.85
CA GLY A 224 4.19 -9.88 -7.79
C GLY A 224 4.88 -8.52 -7.81
N GLY A 225 6.19 -8.50 -7.54
CA GLY A 225 7.01 -7.31 -7.37
C GLY A 225 7.65 -6.80 -8.66
N LEU A 226 7.93 -5.50 -8.71
CA LEU A 226 8.74 -4.88 -9.75
C LEU A 226 10.18 -5.40 -9.62
N GLY A 227 10.64 -6.14 -10.63
CA GLY A 227 12.00 -6.64 -10.70
C GLY A 227 12.91 -5.65 -11.41
N VAL A 228 14.02 -5.29 -10.76
CA VAL A 228 15.12 -4.47 -11.27
C VAL A 228 16.38 -5.31 -11.40
N ALA A 229 17.34 -4.93 -12.23
CA ALA A 229 18.58 -5.70 -12.35
C ALA A 229 19.36 -5.65 -11.01
N ALA A 230 19.80 -6.79 -10.48
CA ALA A 230 20.32 -6.90 -9.11
C ALA A 230 21.67 -6.21 -8.87
N GLY A 231 22.47 -6.07 -9.92
CA GLY A 231 23.76 -5.40 -9.86
C GLY A 231 24.90 -6.19 -9.24
N ASP A 232 24.65 -7.30 -8.58
CA ASP A 232 25.69 -8.27 -8.28
C ASP A 232 26.33 -8.93 -9.53
N GLY A 233 25.98 -8.47 -10.73
CA GLY A 233 26.39 -9.06 -12.01
C GLY A 233 25.51 -10.24 -12.41
N SER A 234 24.47 -10.56 -11.63
CA SER A 234 23.48 -11.56 -12.02
C SER A 234 22.51 -11.01 -13.06
N ASP A 235 22.08 -11.90 -13.95
CA ASP A 235 21.04 -11.62 -14.95
C ASP A 235 19.62 -11.72 -14.34
N ALA A 236 19.49 -12.21 -13.11
CA ALA A 236 18.20 -12.38 -12.46
C ALA A 236 17.70 -11.04 -11.89
N PRO A 237 16.42 -10.68 -12.12
CA PRO A 237 15.87 -9.49 -11.50
C PRO A 237 15.73 -9.67 -9.99
N THR A 238 15.91 -8.59 -9.23
CA THR A 238 15.66 -8.49 -7.79
C THR A 238 14.48 -7.55 -7.52
N PRO A 239 13.63 -7.79 -6.51
CA PRO A 239 12.56 -6.85 -6.17
C PRO A 239 13.11 -5.48 -5.77
N LEU A 240 12.37 -4.41 -6.05
CA LEU A 240 12.68 -3.07 -5.58
C LEU A 240 11.85 -2.72 -4.35
N ALA A 241 12.49 -2.56 -3.18
CA ALA A 241 11.84 -2.21 -1.93
C ALA A 241 11.41 -0.73 -1.86
N LEU A 242 10.32 -0.47 -1.16
CA LEU A 242 9.78 0.87 -0.90
C LEU A 242 10.50 1.48 0.32
N ALA A 243 11.34 2.50 0.11
CA ALA A 243 12.20 3.07 1.14
C ALA A 243 11.42 3.76 2.27
N GLU A 244 10.22 4.27 1.98
CA GLU A 244 9.31 4.87 2.97
C GLU A 244 8.80 3.86 4.01
N ILE A 245 8.95 2.55 3.76
CA ILE A 245 8.59 1.51 4.73
C ILE A 245 9.83 1.10 5.51
N SER A 246 9.79 1.37 6.83
CA SER A 246 10.82 0.95 7.77
C SER A 246 10.98 -0.57 7.77
N ALA A 247 12.22 -1.04 7.60
CA ALA A 247 12.57 -2.44 7.72
C ALA A 247 13.94 -2.62 8.39
N SER A 248 14.15 -3.77 9.02
CA SER A 248 15.43 -4.23 9.55
C SER A 248 15.87 -5.47 8.78
N GLY A 249 17.17 -5.60 8.50
CA GLY A 249 17.69 -6.72 7.72
C GLY A 249 17.26 -6.73 6.25
N ARG A 250 16.85 -5.57 5.70
CA ARG A 250 16.44 -5.43 4.30
C ARG A 250 17.52 -5.93 3.35
N ARG A 251 17.13 -6.79 2.41
CA ARG A 251 18.02 -7.42 1.42
C ARG A 251 17.90 -6.81 0.03
N PHE A 252 16.74 -6.24 -0.28
CA PHE A 252 16.45 -5.66 -1.58
C PHE A 252 16.94 -4.21 -1.65
N PRO A 253 17.40 -3.74 -2.82
CA PRO A 253 17.63 -2.32 -3.01
C PRO A 253 16.33 -1.56 -2.74
N SER A 254 16.41 -0.43 -2.06
CA SER A 254 15.23 0.40 -1.77
C SER A 254 15.38 1.80 -2.32
N LEU A 255 14.30 2.31 -2.90
CA LEU A 255 14.17 3.68 -3.40
C LEU A 255 12.92 4.32 -2.81
N SER A 256 12.94 5.64 -2.66
CA SER A 256 11.73 6.43 -2.42
C SER A 256 10.86 6.49 -3.67
N GLN A 257 9.61 6.90 -3.51
CA GLN A 257 8.63 7.02 -4.59
C GLN A 257 9.14 7.86 -5.76
N ASP A 258 9.71 9.02 -5.46
CA ASP A 258 10.23 9.94 -6.47
C ASP A 258 11.43 9.35 -7.20
N GLU A 259 12.30 8.65 -6.48
CA GLU A 259 13.46 7.96 -7.05
C GLU A 259 13.06 6.77 -7.92
N ALA A 260 12.07 5.98 -7.49
CA ALA A 260 11.53 4.87 -8.26
C ALA A 260 10.87 5.35 -9.55
N GLN A 261 10.00 6.36 -9.50
CA GLN A 261 9.42 7.00 -10.69
C GLN A 261 10.51 7.56 -11.61
N ALA A 262 11.57 8.11 -11.03
CA ALA A 262 12.70 8.59 -11.79
C ALA A 262 13.44 7.47 -12.53
N VAL A 263 13.72 6.34 -11.87
CA VAL A 263 14.32 5.17 -12.50
C VAL A 263 13.41 4.61 -13.60
N LEU A 264 12.11 4.48 -13.32
CA LEU A 264 11.14 4.00 -14.31
C LEU A 264 11.11 4.89 -15.56
N ARG A 265 11.07 6.21 -15.41
CA ARG A 265 11.16 7.14 -16.55
C ARG A 265 12.42 6.89 -17.38
N HIS A 266 13.57 6.70 -16.72
CA HIS A 266 14.83 6.48 -17.42
C HIS A 266 14.82 5.17 -18.22
N CYS A 267 14.31 4.08 -17.63
CA CYS A 267 14.28 2.77 -18.28
C CYS A 267 13.20 2.65 -19.37
N LEU A 268 12.05 3.30 -19.18
CA LEU A 268 10.92 3.23 -20.11
C LEU A 268 11.02 4.28 -21.23
N GLY A 269 11.78 5.36 -21.01
CA GLY A 269 11.94 6.49 -21.91
C GLY A 269 10.78 7.50 -21.86
N ASP A 270 10.98 8.65 -22.52
CA ASP A 270 9.98 9.73 -22.63
C ASP A 270 9.00 9.55 -23.80
N GLU A 271 9.38 8.76 -24.82
CA GLU A 271 8.60 8.56 -26.05
C GLU A 271 8.04 7.14 -26.23
N GLY A 272 8.20 6.23 -25.25
CA GLY A 272 7.83 4.82 -25.41
C GLY A 272 8.70 4.04 -26.42
N GLY A 273 9.86 4.60 -26.80
CA GLY A 273 10.84 4.02 -27.73
C GLY A 273 11.54 2.75 -27.20
N ALA A 274 12.41 2.15 -28.03
CA ALA A 274 13.11 0.89 -27.75
C ALA A 274 13.89 0.92 -26.42
N LEU A 275 13.85 -0.20 -25.69
CA LEU A 275 14.41 -0.38 -24.35
C LEU A 275 15.92 -0.07 -24.31
N GLU A 276 16.33 0.77 -23.36
CA GLU A 276 17.59 0.55 -22.66
C GLU A 276 17.30 -0.48 -21.57
N PRO A 277 18.11 -1.55 -21.41
CA PRO A 277 17.93 -2.51 -20.32
C PRO A 277 17.94 -1.75 -18.99
N MET A 278 17.04 -2.14 -18.08
CA MET A 278 16.98 -1.54 -16.75
C MET A 278 18.36 -1.66 -16.11
N ALA A 279 19.01 -0.51 -15.89
CA ALA A 279 20.40 -0.46 -15.51
C ALA A 279 20.65 -1.35 -14.28
N PRO A 280 21.75 -2.11 -14.24
CA PRO A 280 22.07 -2.95 -13.11
C PRO A 280 22.13 -2.10 -11.83
N ALA A 281 21.65 -2.65 -10.70
CA ALA A 281 21.64 -1.98 -9.40
C ALA A 281 22.97 -1.86 -8.61
N PRO A 282 24.22 -2.06 -9.12
CA PRO A 282 25.43 -1.97 -8.29
C PRO A 282 26.21 -0.71 -8.63
N ALA A 283 25.66 0.44 -8.31
CA ALA A 283 26.49 1.57 -7.91
C ALA A 283 25.74 2.53 -6.98
N TRP A 284 24.62 2.12 -6.39
CA TRP A 284 23.77 3.04 -5.62
C TRP A 284 24.38 3.41 -4.25
N ASP A 285 25.38 2.64 -3.77
CA ASP A 285 26.20 2.94 -2.58
C ASP A 285 27.61 3.47 -2.90
N SER A 286 27.91 3.79 -4.17
CA SER A 286 29.19 4.39 -4.55
C SER A 286 29.16 5.91 -4.33
N PRO A 287 30.19 6.53 -3.69
CA PRO A 287 30.32 7.99 -3.63
C PRO A 287 30.28 8.67 -5.01
N ALA A 288 30.63 7.95 -6.09
CA ALA A 288 30.56 8.46 -7.45
C ALA A 288 29.14 8.48 -8.05
N MET A 289 28.17 7.80 -7.41
CA MET A 289 26.77 7.84 -7.83
C MET A 289 25.90 8.69 -6.92
N VAL A 290 26.31 9.09 -5.70
CA VAL A 290 25.67 10.23 -5.02
C VAL A 290 25.71 11.46 -5.95
N ASP A 291 26.81 11.66 -6.67
CA ASP A 291 26.97 12.76 -7.64
C ASP A 291 26.17 12.58 -8.95
N ARG A 292 25.99 11.34 -9.45
CA ARG A 292 25.15 11.04 -10.65
C ARG A 292 23.67 10.88 -10.33
N SER A 293 23.34 10.48 -9.11
CA SER A 293 21.98 10.40 -8.61
C SER A 293 21.47 11.82 -8.39
N HIS A 294 22.29 12.74 -7.88
CA HIS A 294 22.00 14.19 -7.94
C HIS A 294 21.69 14.66 -9.38
N SER A 295 22.46 14.26 -10.41
CA SER A 295 22.18 14.64 -11.81
C SER A 295 21.00 13.89 -12.47
N LEU A 296 20.66 12.68 -12.01
CA LEU A 296 19.47 11.94 -12.43
C LEU A 296 18.23 12.41 -11.68
N PHE A 297 18.34 12.95 -10.46
CA PHE A 297 17.23 13.40 -9.62
C PHE A 297 16.96 14.91 -9.71
N GLU A 298 17.88 15.69 -10.28
CA GLU A 298 17.61 17.02 -10.82
C GLU A 298 16.81 16.89 -12.13
N LYS A 299 15.47 16.77 -12.07
CA LYS A 299 14.67 16.36 -13.25
C LYS A 299 13.79 17.46 -13.88
N PRO A 300 14.28 18.20 -14.90
CA PRO A 300 13.40 18.62 -15.99
C PRO A 300 12.69 17.38 -16.56
N GLY A 301 11.37 17.38 -16.71
CA GLY A 301 10.62 16.33 -17.40
C GLY A 301 10.01 15.22 -16.53
N LEU A 302 10.33 15.09 -15.22
CA LEU A 302 9.69 14.04 -14.40
C LEU A 302 8.22 14.34 -14.19
N ASP A 303 7.89 15.58 -13.88
CA ASP A 303 6.52 16.01 -13.65
C ASP A 303 5.69 15.84 -14.92
N GLU A 304 6.26 16.20 -16.08
CA GLU A 304 5.65 16.00 -17.39
C GLU A 304 5.43 14.51 -17.69
N TRP A 305 6.40 13.65 -17.39
CA TRP A 305 6.28 12.20 -17.57
C TRP A 305 5.20 11.60 -16.67
N ILE A 306 5.13 12.02 -15.40
CA ILE A 306 4.07 11.61 -14.47
C ILE A 306 2.73 12.07 -15.03
N LEU A 307 2.54 13.36 -15.30
CA LEU A 307 1.30 13.93 -15.82
C LEU A 307 0.84 13.21 -17.10
N ARG A 308 1.77 12.89 -18.01
CA ARG A 308 1.46 12.12 -19.21
C ARG A 308 0.94 10.72 -18.89
N ASN A 309 1.51 9.99 -17.94
CA ASN A 309 0.94 8.71 -17.49
C ASN A 309 -0.46 8.86 -16.88
N LEU A 310 -0.81 10.01 -16.30
CA LEU A 310 -2.17 10.26 -15.80
C LEU A 310 -3.14 10.66 -16.93
N ASP A 311 -2.67 11.37 -17.95
CA ASP A 311 -3.50 11.96 -19.02
C ASP A 311 -3.66 11.04 -20.24
N ASP A 312 -2.69 10.16 -20.50
CA ASP A 312 -2.62 9.27 -21.65
C ASP A 312 -2.59 7.80 -21.19
N ASP A 313 -3.74 7.16 -21.32
CA ASP A 313 -3.95 5.77 -20.94
C ASP A 313 -3.18 4.77 -21.79
N GLU A 314 -3.05 5.04 -23.10
CA GLU A 314 -2.32 4.15 -24.00
C GLU A 314 -0.83 4.17 -23.64
N PHE A 315 -0.30 5.36 -23.35
CA PHE A 315 1.06 5.55 -22.85
C PHE A 315 1.28 4.81 -21.53
N ARG A 316 0.37 4.96 -20.56
CA ARG A 316 0.45 4.25 -19.28
C ARG A 316 0.37 2.74 -19.45
N ILE A 317 -0.56 2.23 -20.27
CA ILE A 317 -0.72 0.79 -20.52
C ILE A 317 0.53 0.20 -21.19
N ALA A 318 1.16 0.90 -22.12
CA ALA A 318 2.41 0.47 -22.75
C ALA A 318 3.55 0.35 -21.71
N HIS A 319 3.65 1.30 -20.78
CA HIS A 319 4.60 1.20 -19.66
C HIS A 319 4.30 0.04 -18.73
N VAL A 320 3.04 -0.13 -18.29
CA VAL A 320 2.65 -1.24 -17.41
C VAL A 320 2.98 -2.58 -18.08
N SER A 321 2.69 -2.73 -19.37
CA SER A 321 3.03 -3.94 -20.13
C SER A 321 4.52 -4.27 -20.03
N ARG A 322 5.39 -3.28 -20.19
CA ARG A 322 6.85 -3.44 -20.03
C ARG A 322 7.26 -3.79 -18.61
N LEU A 323 6.67 -3.14 -17.60
CA LEU A 323 6.98 -3.44 -16.20
C LEU A 323 6.62 -4.88 -15.83
N THR A 324 5.55 -5.42 -16.41
CA THR A 324 5.15 -6.81 -16.17
C THR A 324 6.09 -7.84 -16.80
N GLU A 325 6.89 -7.48 -17.80
CA GLU A 325 7.88 -8.38 -18.42
C GLU A 325 9.05 -8.70 -17.48
N THR A 326 9.41 -7.77 -16.59
CA THR A 326 10.48 -7.96 -15.59
C THR A 326 9.94 -8.19 -14.18
N ALA A 327 8.64 -8.46 -14.06
CA ALA A 327 8.01 -8.70 -12.78
C ALA A 327 8.49 -10.01 -12.15
N ILE A 328 8.60 -10.01 -10.83
CA ILE A 328 9.00 -11.16 -10.04
C ILE A 328 7.73 -11.70 -9.36
N PRO A 329 7.27 -12.90 -9.73
CA PRO A 329 6.09 -13.50 -9.10
C PRO A 329 6.20 -13.57 -7.58
N PHE A 330 5.08 -13.40 -6.91
CA PHE A 330 5.00 -13.64 -5.47
C PHE A 330 4.96 -15.15 -5.21
N GLU A 331 5.98 -15.68 -4.54
CA GLU A 331 6.10 -17.10 -4.22
C GLU A 331 6.31 -17.31 -2.72
N HIS A 332 5.25 -17.74 -2.03
CA HIS A 332 5.31 -18.15 -0.62
C HIS A 332 4.63 -19.51 -0.45
N ASP A 333 5.33 -20.48 0.13
CA ASP A 333 4.90 -21.89 0.20
C ASP A 333 3.52 -22.08 0.84
N CYS A 334 3.15 -21.19 1.76
CA CYS A 334 1.92 -21.24 2.53
C CYS A 334 0.94 -20.10 2.16
N ALA A 335 0.98 -19.63 0.91
CA ALA A 335 0.03 -18.66 0.38
C ALA A 335 -1.10 -19.34 -0.40
N GLU A 336 -2.34 -19.02 -0.06
CA GLU A 336 -3.54 -19.48 -0.74
C GLU A 336 -4.21 -18.32 -1.47
N LEU A 337 -4.37 -18.43 -2.80
CA LEU A 337 -5.13 -17.48 -3.60
C LEU A 337 -6.63 -17.66 -3.34
N LEU A 338 -7.28 -16.62 -2.81
CA LEU A 338 -8.71 -16.63 -2.49
C LEU A 338 -9.57 -15.95 -3.55
N SER A 339 -9.09 -14.84 -4.13
CA SER A 339 -9.84 -14.05 -5.10
C SER A 339 -8.94 -13.18 -5.98
N SER A 340 -9.41 -12.87 -7.19
CA SER A 340 -8.81 -11.88 -8.10
C SER A 340 -9.88 -10.86 -8.49
N PHE A 341 -9.57 -9.57 -8.44
CA PHE A 341 -10.58 -8.50 -8.59
C PHE A 341 -10.49 -7.73 -9.91
N GLY A 342 -9.42 -7.91 -10.70
CA GLY A 342 -9.20 -7.19 -11.95
C GLY A 342 -7.86 -7.52 -12.60
N ASP A 343 -7.49 -6.72 -13.60
CA ASP A 343 -6.21 -6.80 -14.33
C ASP A 343 -5.33 -5.56 -14.08
N ALA A 344 -4.04 -5.66 -14.42
CA ALA A 344 -3.05 -4.61 -14.18
C ALA A 344 -3.24 -3.38 -15.09
N PHE A 345 -4.06 -3.50 -16.12
CA PHE A 345 -4.30 -2.45 -17.11
C PHE A 345 -5.53 -1.60 -16.75
N SER A 346 -6.37 -2.10 -15.85
CA SER A 346 -7.57 -1.45 -15.33
C SER A 346 -7.25 -0.13 -14.62
N ARG A 347 -8.14 0.86 -14.80
CA ARG A 347 -8.07 2.15 -14.08
C ARG A 347 -8.45 2.05 -12.60
N ASN A 348 -8.97 0.90 -12.16
CA ASN A 348 -9.66 0.74 -10.87
C ASN A 348 -8.73 0.61 -9.65
N VAL A 349 -7.42 0.87 -9.78
CA VAL A 349 -6.54 0.98 -8.62
C VAL A 349 -6.67 2.40 -8.09
N GLU A 350 -7.41 2.59 -6.99
CA GLU A 350 -7.66 3.90 -6.36
C GLU A 350 -6.78 4.21 -5.14
#